data_AF-A0A7S0HJH3-F1
#
_entry.id   AF-A0A7S0HJH3-F1
#
_cell.length_a   1.000
_cell.length_b   1.000
_cell.length_c   1.000
_cell.angle_alpha   90.00
_cell.angle_beta   90.00
_cell.angle_gamma   90.00
#
_symmetry.space_group_name_H-M   'P 1'
#
loop_
_entity.id
_entity.type
_entity.pdbx_description
1 polymer ?
#
loop_
_entity_poly.entity_id
_entity_poly.type
_entity_poly.pdbx_seq_one_letter_code
_entity_poly.pdbx_strand_id
1 'polypeptide(L)'
;VGPFASSYERLALKHLASGSEQAALIACERSSQLLVAWGHPMGFHARMLHSLGREEEARDVARAALSLPLWTLSPMPLDELILLAQSTPEELAATKRLKADGKLTAEELRKNNGYDKRTPQEVAKERASFLLDLVIAQPEAYSYGACREELAQLYTEAELTPLAAFVCPEA
;
A
#
# COMPACT_ATOMS: atom_id res chain seq x y z
N VAL A 1 24.08 3.87 14.50
CA VAL A 1 22.99 4.06 13.51
C VAL A 1 21.92 3.02 13.82
N GLY A 2 20.69 3.44 14.10
CA GLY A 2 19.58 2.52 14.43
C GLY A 2 19.10 1.70 13.23
N PRO A 3 18.22 0.71 13.44
CA PRO A 3 17.70 -0.13 12.36
C PRO A 3 16.67 0.64 11.53
N PHE A 4 17.13 1.47 10.61
CA PHE A 4 16.29 2.17 9.64
C PHE A 4 16.19 1.37 8.35
N ALA A 5 14.99 1.28 7.76
CA ALA A 5 14.77 0.63 6.46
C ALA A 5 15.79 1.08 5.41
N SER A 6 15.99 2.39 5.26
CA SER A 6 16.99 2.95 4.33
C SER A 6 18.44 2.53 4.59
N SER A 7 18.80 2.16 5.83
CA SER A 7 20.14 1.61 6.12
C SER A 7 20.28 0.18 5.62
N TYR A 8 19.23 -0.62 5.72
CA TYR A 8 19.19 -1.98 5.18
C TYR A 8 19.09 -1.99 3.65
N GLU A 9 18.37 -1.06 3.04
CA GLU A 9 18.32 -0.90 1.58
C GLU A 9 19.71 -0.59 1.01
N ARG A 10 20.44 0.35 1.63
CA ARG A 10 21.84 0.64 1.27
C ARG A 10 22.76 -0.55 1.48
N LEU A 11 22.57 -1.30 2.57
CA LEU A 11 23.33 -2.51 2.85
C LEU A 11 23.06 -3.59 1.79
N ALA A 12 21.80 -3.76 1.38
CA ALA A 12 21.41 -4.70 0.34
C ALA A 12 22.08 -4.38 -1.00
N LEU A 13 22.06 -3.11 -1.41
CA LEU A 13 22.76 -2.66 -2.62
C LEU A 13 24.26 -2.91 -2.55
N LYS A 14 24.89 -2.71 -1.38
CA LYS A 14 26.31 -3.02 -1.17
C LYS A 14 26.59 -4.52 -1.32
N HIS A 15 25.74 -5.38 -0.76
CA HIS A 15 25.88 -6.83 -0.89
C HIS A 15 25.71 -7.27 -2.34
N LEU A 16 24.72 -6.72 -3.06
CA LEU A 16 24.51 -6.99 -4.48
C LEU A 16 25.73 -6.58 -5.31
N ALA A 17 26.27 -5.37 -5.09
CA ALA A 17 27.47 -4.89 -5.76
C ALA A 17 28.72 -5.75 -5.48
N SER A 18 28.75 -6.44 -4.35
CA SER A 18 29.83 -7.40 -4.01
C SER A 18 29.61 -8.82 -4.56
N GLY A 19 28.53 -9.05 -5.32
CA GLY A 19 28.15 -10.36 -5.86
C GLY A 19 27.49 -11.29 -4.84
N SER A 20 27.07 -10.77 -3.69
CA SER A 20 26.43 -11.55 -2.63
C SER A 20 24.91 -11.36 -2.67
N GLU A 21 24.24 -12.10 -3.55
CA GLU A 21 22.79 -12.04 -3.75
C GLU A 21 22.01 -12.41 -2.47
N GLN A 22 22.42 -13.48 -1.79
CA GLN A 22 21.76 -13.95 -0.57
C GLN A 22 21.82 -12.88 0.54
N ALA A 23 22.97 -12.24 0.74
CA ALA A 23 23.10 -11.18 1.73
C ALA A 23 22.31 -9.92 1.33
N ALA A 24 22.21 -9.64 0.03
CA ALA A 24 21.37 -8.56 -0.49
C ALA A 24 19.89 -8.80 -0.16
N LEU A 25 19.40 -10.01 -0.42
CA LEU A 25 18.01 -10.40 -0.15
C LEU A 25 17.67 -10.41 1.34
N ILE A 26 18.56 -10.95 2.18
CA ILE A 26 18.38 -10.94 3.65
C ILE A 26 18.27 -9.50 4.17
N ALA A 27 19.12 -8.59 3.67
CA ALA A 27 19.04 -7.18 4.04
C ALA A 27 17.75 -6.51 3.52
N CYS A 28 17.32 -6.80 2.30
CA CYS A 28 16.05 -6.30 1.75
C CYS A 28 14.84 -6.76 2.58
N GLU A 29 14.74 -8.05 2.84
CA GLU A 29 13.65 -8.61 3.62
C GLU A 29 13.62 -8.01 5.02
N ARG A 30 14.79 -7.85 5.65
CA ARG A 30 14.90 -7.19 6.95
C ARG A 30 14.40 -5.75 6.92
N SER A 31 14.67 -4.99 5.84
CA SER A 31 14.12 -3.65 5.66
C SER A 31 12.60 -3.65 5.72
N SER A 32 11.95 -4.58 5.00
CA SER A 32 10.49 -4.70 4.93
C SER A 32 9.83 -5.05 6.27
N GLN A 33 10.52 -5.83 7.11
CA GLN A 33 10.01 -6.24 8.42
C GLN A 33 10.09 -5.13 9.49
N LEU A 34 10.89 -4.08 9.28
CA LEU A 34 11.02 -2.98 10.24
C LEU A 34 9.82 -2.03 10.23
N LEU A 35 9.14 -1.93 9.08
CA LEU A 35 8.03 -1.00 8.85
C LEU A 35 6.88 -1.74 8.15
N VAL A 36 6.24 -2.66 8.87
CA VAL A 36 5.23 -3.60 8.31
C VAL A 36 4.01 -2.94 7.67
N ALA A 37 3.74 -1.66 7.95
CA ALA A 37 2.64 -0.90 7.37
C ALA A 37 3.10 0.10 6.30
N TRP A 38 4.36 0.03 5.86
CA TRP A 38 4.95 0.97 4.91
C TRP A 38 5.36 0.24 3.62
N GLY A 39 4.80 0.67 2.50
CA GLY A 39 4.95 -0.02 1.22
C GLY A 39 6.34 0.12 0.58
N HIS A 40 7.02 1.25 0.76
CA HIS A 40 8.32 1.50 0.09
C HIS A 40 9.36 0.37 0.32
N PRO A 41 9.65 -0.09 1.55
CA PRO A 41 10.55 -1.22 1.77
C PRO A 41 10.15 -2.51 1.06
N MET A 42 8.85 -2.78 0.92
CA MET A 42 8.35 -3.94 0.18
C MET A 42 8.52 -3.74 -1.33
N GLY A 43 8.20 -2.56 -1.85
CA GLY A 43 8.45 -2.23 -3.25
C GLY A 43 9.94 -2.33 -3.62
N PHE A 44 10.83 -1.87 -2.73
CA PHE A 44 12.28 -2.04 -2.89
C PHE A 44 12.68 -3.51 -2.95
N HIS A 45 12.08 -4.35 -2.09
CA HIS A 45 12.32 -5.79 -2.12
C HIS A 45 11.82 -6.43 -3.43
N ALA A 46 10.64 -6.05 -3.92
CA ALA A 46 10.13 -6.50 -5.22
C ALA A 46 11.09 -6.15 -6.37
N ARG A 47 11.60 -4.91 -6.41
CA ARG A 47 12.60 -4.47 -7.38
C ARG A 47 13.90 -5.29 -7.29
N MET A 48 14.39 -5.57 -6.08
CA MET A 48 15.58 -6.40 -5.88
C MET A 48 15.38 -7.80 -6.44
N LEU A 49 14.26 -8.45 -6.12
CA LEU A 49 13.91 -9.78 -6.63
C LEU A 49 13.86 -9.80 -8.15
N HIS A 50 13.21 -8.81 -8.76
CA HIS A 50 13.13 -8.67 -10.21
C HIS A 50 14.52 -8.51 -10.85
N SER A 51 15.39 -7.68 -10.26
CA SER A 51 16.77 -7.50 -10.75
C SER A 51 17.63 -8.78 -10.73
N LEU A 52 17.21 -9.78 -9.94
CA LEU A 52 17.85 -11.09 -9.82
C LEU A 52 17.13 -12.19 -10.62
N GLY A 53 16.14 -11.83 -11.47
CA GLY A 53 15.37 -12.78 -12.27
C GLY A 53 14.36 -13.62 -11.48
N ARG A 54 14.03 -13.23 -10.23
CA ARG A 54 13.07 -13.93 -9.36
C ARG A 54 11.65 -13.39 -9.57
N GLU A 55 11.15 -13.54 -10.79
CA GLU A 55 9.93 -12.86 -11.27
C GLU A 55 8.66 -13.16 -10.46
N GLU A 56 8.43 -14.42 -10.11
CA GLU A 56 7.22 -14.81 -9.37
C GLU A 56 7.19 -14.19 -7.96
N GLU A 57 8.35 -14.17 -7.29
CA GLU A 57 8.48 -13.58 -5.96
C GLU A 57 8.41 -12.06 -6.01
N ALA A 58 9.03 -11.44 -7.03
CA ALA A 58 8.91 -10.01 -7.27
C ALA A 58 7.45 -9.59 -7.44
N ARG A 59 6.68 -10.35 -8.23
CA ARG A 59 5.25 -10.14 -8.45
C ARG A 59 4.45 -10.23 -7.14
N ASP A 60 4.68 -11.26 -6.33
CA ASP A 60 3.94 -11.44 -5.08
C ASP A 60 4.26 -10.35 -4.06
N VAL A 61 5.53 -9.95 -3.94
CA VAL A 61 5.94 -8.84 -3.06
C VAL A 61 5.39 -7.50 -3.59
N ALA A 62 5.37 -7.27 -4.90
CA ALA A 62 4.79 -6.06 -5.49
C ALA A 62 3.28 -5.97 -5.21
N ARG A 63 2.53 -7.07 -5.35
CA ARG A 63 1.11 -7.13 -5.00
C ARG A 63 0.88 -6.84 -3.52
N ALA A 64 1.74 -7.38 -2.64
CA ALA A 64 1.66 -7.10 -1.22
C ALA A 64 1.96 -5.63 -0.91
N ALA A 65 2.94 -5.01 -1.57
CA ALA A 65 3.25 -3.59 -1.44
C ALA A 65 2.08 -2.69 -1.91
N LEU A 66 1.42 -3.01 -3.05
CA LEU A 66 0.23 -2.30 -3.54
C LEU A 66 -1.01 -2.49 -2.65
N SER A 67 -1.02 -3.51 -1.79
CA SER A 67 -2.09 -3.71 -0.80
C SER A 67 -2.01 -2.74 0.37
N LEU A 68 -0.83 -2.17 0.64
CA LEU A 68 -0.62 -1.13 1.65
C LEU A 68 -1.06 0.25 1.12
N PRO A 69 -1.19 1.27 2.00
CA PRO A 69 -1.57 2.61 1.58
C PRO A 69 -0.56 3.19 0.58
N LEU A 70 -1.03 3.62 -0.58
CA LEU A 70 -0.16 3.94 -1.72
C LEU A 70 0.76 5.14 -1.45
N TRP A 71 0.36 6.04 -0.54
CA TRP A 71 1.19 7.18 -0.13
C TRP A 71 2.49 6.75 0.58
N THR A 72 2.54 5.52 1.10
CA THR A 72 3.74 4.95 1.74
C THR A 72 4.75 4.36 0.74
N LEU A 73 4.41 4.31 -0.55
CA LEU A 73 5.30 3.83 -1.60
C LEU A 73 6.34 4.86 -2.03
N SER A 74 6.06 6.15 -1.80
CA SER A 74 6.98 7.23 -2.16
C SER A 74 8.37 7.05 -1.54
N PRO A 75 9.46 7.29 -2.29
CA PRO A 75 9.53 7.89 -3.64
C PRO A 75 9.50 6.89 -4.81
N MET A 76 9.08 5.63 -4.61
CA MET A 76 9.01 4.64 -5.69
C MET A 76 7.97 5.04 -6.76
N PRO A 77 8.29 4.91 -8.07
CA PRO A 77 7.31 5.09 -9.13
C PRO A 77 6.20 4.03 -9.03
N LEU A 78 4.94 4.48 -8.95
CA LEU A 78 3.80 3.57 -8.82
C LEU A 78 3.67 2.64 -10.05
N ASP A 79 3.85 3.18 -11.25
CA ASP A 79 3.73 2.43 -12.52
C ASP A 79 4.71 1.25 -12.59
N GLU A 80 5.92 1.43 -12.07
CA GLU A 80 6.90 0.35 -11.99
C GLU A 80 6.39 -0.80 -11.13
N LEU A 81 5.80 -0.48 -9.97
CA LEU A 81 5.31 -1.49 -9.05
C LEU A 81 4.03 -2.18 -9.55
N ILE A 82 3.16 -1.44 -10.26
CA ILE A 82 2.00 -1.99 -10.97
C ILE A 82 2.46 -3.01 -12.02
N LEU A 83 3.48 -2.67 -12.81
CA LEU A 83 4.06 -3.56 -13.80
C LEU A 83 4.63 -4.83 -13.16
N LEU A 84 5.42 -4.69 -12.09
CA LEU A 84 5.96 -5.84 -11.34
C LEU A 84 4.84 -6.73 -10.79
N ALA A 85 3.74 -6.13 -10.31
CA ALA A 85 2.58 -6.86 -9.82
C ALA A 85 1.77 -7.56 -10.94
N GLN A 86 2.13 -7.35 -12.21
CA GLN A 86 1.42 -7.81 -13.40
C GLN A 86 -0.04 -7.36 -13.36
N SER A 87 -0.23 -6.06 -13.17
CA SER A 87 -1.54 -5.42 -13.19
C SER A 87 -1.49 -4.14 -14.03
N THR A 88 -2.59 -3.39 -14.06
CA THR A 88 -2.71 -2.12 -14.76
C THR A 88 -3.16 -1.02 -13.79
N PRO A 89 -2.91 0.27 -14.09
CA PRO A 89 -3.45 1.39 -13.30
C PRO A 89 -4.97 1.31 -13.13
N GLU A 90 -5.68 0.90 -14.18
CA GLU A 90 -7.14 0.74 -14.18
C GLU A 90 -7.59 -0.36 -13.20
N GLU A 91 -6.94 -1.53 -13.22
CA GLU A 91 -7.24 -2.63 -12.31
C GLU A 91 -6.93 -2.28 -10.85
N LEU A 92 -5.78 -1.62 -10.60
CA LEU A 92 -5.42 -1.15 -9.27
C LEU A 92 -6.50 -0.21 -8.72
N ALA A 93 -6.86 0.80 -9.49
CA ALA A 93 -7.85 1.78 -9.08
C ALA A 93 -9.25 1.18 -8.94
N ALA A 94 -9.67 0.29 -9.85
CA ALA A 94 -10.93 -0.44 -9.72
C ALA A 94 -10.97 -1.25 -8.42
N THR A 95 -9.87 -1.91 -8.07
CA THR A 95 -9.73 -2.66 -6.81
C THR A 95 -9.84 -1.72 -5.60
N LYS A 96 -9.14 -0.57 -5.62
CA LYS A 96 -9.21 0.42 -4.53
C LYS A 96 -10.62 0.99 -4.39
N ARG A 97 -11.31 1.29 -5.50
CA ARG A 97 -12.70 1.78 -5.46
C ARG A 97 -13.67 0.74 -4.92
N LEU A 98 -13.57 -0.52 -5.36
CA LEU A 98 -14.41 -1.61 -4.85
C LEU A 98 -14.27 -1.74 -3.33
N LYS A 99 -13.04 -1.61 -2.80
CA LYS A 99 -12.78 -1.65 -1.36
C LYS A 99 -13.29 -0.40 -0.64
N ALA A 100 -13.12 0.80 -1.20
CA ALA A 100 -13.65 2.05 -0.63
C ALA A 100 -15.19 2.03 -0.53
N ASP A 101 -15.86 1.51 -1.56
CA ASP A 101 -17.32 1.35 -1.61
C ASP A 101 -17.85 0.32 -0.59
N GLY A 102 -16.98 -0.49 0.03
CA GLY A 102 -17.39 -1.60 0.89
C GLY A 102 -18.08 -2.74 0.13
N LYS A 103 -17.85 -2.86 -1.19
CA LYS A 103 -18.50 -3.83 -2.08
C LYS A 103 -17.77 -5.18 -2.16
N LEU A 104 -16.93 -5.49 -1.18
CA LEU A 104 -16.29 -6.81 -1.09
C LEU A 104 -17.35 -7.88 -0.82
N THR A 105 -17.28 -8.97 -1.55
CA THR A 105 -18.11 -10.15 -1.31
C THR A 105 -17.78 -10.77 0.05
N ALA A 106 -18.70 -11.55 0.61
CA ALA A 106 -18.46 -12.26 1.88
C ALA A 106 -17.24 -13.20 1.83
N GLU A 107 -16.93 -13.76 0.65
CA GLU A 107 -15.74 -14.59 0.46
C GLU A 107 -14.46 -13.74 0.44
N GLU A 108 -14.48 -12.59 -0.22
CA GLU A 108 -13.35 -11.66 -0.22
C GLU A 108 -13.10 -11.07 1.17
N LEU A 109 -14.15 -10.77 1.93
CA LEU A 109 -14.03 -10.31 3.33
C LEU A 109 -13.34 -11.35 4.21
N ARG A 110 -13.70 -12.64 4.07
CA ARG A 110 -13.04 -13.74 4.81
C ARG A 110 -11.59 -13.94 4.40
N LYS A 111 -11.26 -13.73 3.12
CA LYS A 111 -9.90 -13.84 2.58
C LYS A 111 -9.01 -12.63 2.91
N ASN A 112 -9.61 -11.47 3.22
CA ASN A 112 -8.88 -10.22 3.43
C ASN A 112 -8.48 -10.00 4.90
N ASN A 113 -7.54 -10.80 5.41
CA ASN A 113 -6.89 -10.57 6.71
C ASN A 113 -7.86 -10.38 7.90
N GLY A 114 -8.87 -11.25 8.01
CA GLY A 114 -9.83 -11.21 9.11
C GLY A 114 -10.78 -10.01 9.08
N TYR A 115 -11.07 -9.48 7.89
CA TYR A 115 -12.03 -8.38 7.71
C TYR A 115 -13.41 -8.71 8.31
N ASP A 116 -13.80 -9.98 8.27
CA ASP A 116 -14.99 -10.53 8.91
C ASP A 116 -15.01 -10.40 10.44
N LYS A 117 -13.85 -10.16 11.06
CA LYS A 117 -13.68 -9.98 12.50
C LYS A 117 -13.49 -8.51 12.90
N ARG A 118 -13.44 -7.60 11.92
CA ARG A 118 -13.25 -6.17 12.16
C ARG A 118 -14.55 -5.53 12.61
N THR A 119 -14.44 -4.56 13.49
CA THR A 119 -15.57 -3.73 13.90
C THR A 119 -16.02 -2.84 12.73
N PRO A 120 -17.29 -2.39 12.70
CA PRO A 120 -17.76 -1.43 11.69
C PRO A 120 -16.87 -0.18 11.60
N GLN A 121 -16.35 0.30 12.73
CA GLN A 121 -15.46 1.46 12.81
C GLN A 121 -14.10 1.19 12.13
N GLU A 122 -13.52 0.00 12.34
CA GLU A 122 -12.29 -0.41 11.67
C GLU A 122 -12.48 -0.53 10.15
N VAL A 123 -13.63 -1.09 9.73
CA VAL A 123 -14.01 -1.18 8.32
C VAL A 123 -14.15 0.20 7.70
N ALA A 124 -14.82 1.13 8.36
CA ALA A 124 -14.98 2.51 7.87
C ALA A 124 -13.64 3.24 7.74
N LYS A 125 -12.74 3.07 8.72
CA LYS A 125 -11.37 3.62 8.66
C LYS A 125 -10.57 3.07 7.49
N GLU A 126 -10.72 1.79 7.19
CA GLU A 126 -10.00 1.16 6.08
C GLU A 126 -10.57 1.56 4.71
N ARG A 127 -11.89 1.66 4.60
CA ARG A 127 -12.58 2.24 3.43
C ARG A 127 -12.07 3.66 3.16
N ALA A 128 -11.91 4.47 4.20
CA ALA A 128 -11.32 5.81 4.09
C ALA A 128 -9.87 5.75 3.55
N SER A 129 -9.06 4.78 4.00
CA SER A 129 -7.72 4.58 3.45
C SER A 129 -7.73 4.23 1.96
N PHE A 130 -8.65 3.37 1.51
CA PHE A 130 -8.76 3.03 0.09
C PHE A 130 -9.27 4.20 -0.77
N LEU A 131 -10.14 5.05 -0.21
CA LEU A 131 -10.59 6.27 -0.87
C LEU A 131 -9.42 7.24 -1.09
N LEU A 132 -8.52 7.36 -0.12
CA LEU A 132 -7.31 8.16 -0.25
C LEU A 132 -6.32 7.57 -1.26
N ASP A 133 -6.23 6.24 -1.35
CA ASP A 133 -5.39 5.57 -2.36
C ASP A 133 -5.82 5.92 -3.80
N LEU A 134 -7.12 6.19 -4.04
CA LEU A 134 -7.61 6.56 -5.37
C LEU A 134 -7.04 7.90 -5.86
N VAL A 135 -6.75 8.83 -4.96
CA VAL A 135 -6.09 10.11 -5.29
C VAL A 135 -4.70 9.86 -5.91
N ILE A 136 -4.05 8.76 -5.54
CA ILE A 136 -2.73 8.38 -6.05
C ILE A 136 -2.85 7.46 -7.26
N ALA A 137 -3.79 6.51 -7.24
CA ALA A 137 -3.97 5.53 -8.32
C ALA A 137 -4.60 6.15 -9.59
N GLN A 138 -5.44 7.18 -9.45
CA GLN A 138 -6.12 7.86 -10.55
C GLN A 138 -6.21 9.38 -10.29
N PRO A 139 -5.08 10.11 -10.34
CA PRO A 139 -5.03 11.54 -10.02
C PRO A 139 -5.85 12.42 -10.97
N GLU A 140 -6.15 11.96 -12.18
CA GLU A 140 -7.00 12.67 -13.15
C GLU A 140 -8.50 12.58 -12.82
N ALA A 141 -8.92 11.54 -12.09
CA ALA A 141 -10.32 11.29 -11.73
C ALA A 141 -10.62 11.59 -10.26
N TYR A 142 -9.61 11.51 -9.39
CA TYR A 142 -9.75 11.70 -7.95
C TYR A 142 -8.80 12.78 -7.44
N SER A 143 -9.32 13.63 -6.57
CA SER A 143 -8.54 14.60 -5.80
C SER A 143 -9.03 14.61 -4.35
N TYR A 144 -8.18 15.09 -3.43
CA TYR A 144 -8.59 15.27 -2.02
C TYR A 144 -9.85 16.14 -1.90
N GLY A 145 -10.00 17.16 -2.75
CA GLY A 145 -11.19 18.01 -2.77
C GLY A 145 -12.44 17.25 -3.20
N ALA A 146 -12.33 16.39 -4.21
CA ALA A 146 -13.46 15.63 -4.75
C ALA A 146 -13.96 14.53 -3.80
N CYS A 147 -13.09 13.95 -2.97
CA CYS A 147 -13.47 12.86 -2.06
C CYS A 147 -13.71 13.32 -0.61
N ARG A 148 -13.56 14.61 -0.28
CA ARG A 148 -13.60 15.11 1.11
C ARG A 148 -14.91 14.81 1.86
N GLU A 149 -16.04 14.86 1.18
CA GLU A 149 -17.37 14.61 1.77
C GLU A 149 -17.55 13.12 2.08
N GLU A 150 -17.25 12.25 1.12
CA GLU A 150 -17.24 10.79 1.30
C GLU A 150 -16.25 10.38 2.41
N LEU A 151 -15.08 11.04 2.45
CA LEU A 151 -14.07 10.81 3.48
C LEU A 151 -14.56 11.24 4.87
N ALA A 152 -15.22 12.40 4.99
CA ALA A 152 -15.79 12.86 6.26
C ALA A 152 -16.90 11.93 6.77
N GLN A 153 -17.74 11.40 5.86
CA GLN A 153 -18.76 10.39 6.21
C GLN A 153 -18.11 9.12 6.78
N LEU A 154 -17.08 8.58 6.11
CA LEU A 154 -16.35 7.42 6.58
C LEU A 154 -15.64 7.66 7.92
N TYR A 155 -15.08 8.84 8.15
CA TYR A 155 -14.53 9.19 9.46
C TYR A 155 -15.59 9.35 10.54
N THR A 156 -16.79 9.80 10.20
CA THR A 156 -17.91 9.85 11.13
C THR A 156 -18.39 8.44 11.49
N GLU A 157 -18.52 7.54 10.50
CA GLU A 157 -18.80 6.11 10.72
C GLU A 157 -17.72 5.43 11.58
N ALA A 158 -16.47 5.88 11.47
CA ALA A 158 -15.34 5.42 12.27
C ALA A 158 -15.25 6.07 13.65
N GLU A 159 -16.21 6.91 14.06
CA GLU A 159 -16.22 7.68 15.32
C GLU A 159 -15.02 8.65 15.47
N LEU A 160 -14.44 9.09 14.35
CA LEU A 160 -13.35 10.05 14.27
C LEU A 160 -13.86 11.45 13.93
N THR A 161 -14.85 11.95 14.68
CA THR A 161 -15.52 13.24 14.44
C THR A 161 -14.57 14.42 14.28
N PRO A 162 -13.48 14.58 15.07
CA PRO A 162 -12.53 15.68 14.85
C PRO A 162 -11.85 15.61 13.49
N LEU A 163 -11.60 14.40 12.97
CA LEU A 163 -10.98 14.21 11.67
C LEU A 163 -11.99 14.44 10.54
N ALA A 164 -13.25 14.03 10.71
CA ALA A 164 -14.33 14.34 9.78
C ALA A 164 -14.50 15.86 9.60
N ALA A 165 -14.56 16.60 10.71
CA ALA A 165 -14.64 18.06 10.69
C ALA A 165 -13.37 18.72 10.12
N PHE A 166 -12.20 18.11 10.31
CA PHE A 166 -10.96 18.60 9.72
C PHE A 166 -10.95 18.49 8.19
N VAL A 167 -11.37 17.34 7.64
CA VAL A 167 -11.33 17.12 6.19
C VAL A 167 -12.50 17.77 5.46
N CYS A 168 -13.64 17.94 6.12
CA CYS A 168 -14.79 18.66 5.60
C CYS A 168 -15.40 19.58 6.67
N PRO A 169 -14.84 20.81 6.86
CA PRO A 169 -15.31 21.74 7.90
C PRO A 169 -16.74 22.26 7.74
N GLU A 170 -17.32 22.08 6.55
CA GLU A 170 -18.67 22.55 6.19
C GLU A 170 -19.74 21.45 6.28
N ALA A 171 -19.36 20.22 6.66
CA ALA A 171 -20.27 19.06 6.76
C ALA A 171 -20.90 18.89 8.16
#